data_AF-A0A2U3Z7E0-F1
#
_entry.id   AF-A0A2U3Z7E0-F1
#
_cell.length_a   1.000
_cell.length_b   1.000
_cell.length_c   1.000
_cell.angle_alpha   90.00
_cell.angle_beta   90.00
_cell.angle_gamma   90.00
#
_symmetry.space_group_name_H-M   'P 1'
#
loop_
_entity.id
_entity.type
_entity.pdbx_description
1 polymer ?
#
loop_
_entity_poly.entity_id
_entity_poly.type
_entity_poly.pdbx_seq_one_letter_code
_entity_poly.pdbx_strand_id
1 'polypeptide(L)'
;MTSVIRSETIEKLSRSISANLTESKRLVALLLSSFQFSVQKLEPFLKDTEGFSHESFRAKASSLSEELKHFAESLESNGTLQKCFEDSKGKESDLSLETSVAEMKEYITKFSLERQSWDQLLQYYQKEAEEIISRGSAETKVTEVEVEPATYLGSSQSEVLNTKPDYQKILQNQNKVFDYMELV
;
A
#
# COMPACT_ATOMS: atom_id res chain seq x y z
N MET A 1 -11.10 -24.47 26.83
CA MET A 1 -10.11 -25.58 26.82
C MET A 1 -10.42 -26.69 25.79
N THR A 2 -11.66 -26.87 25.35
CA THR A 2 -12.07 -27.89 24.35
C THR A 2 -11.58 -27.62 22.92
N SER A 3 -11.22 -26.38 22.58
CA SER A 3 -10.74 -26.01 21.24
C SER A 3 -9.27 -26.41 20.99
N VAL A 4 -8.42 -26.35 22.02
CA VAL A 4 -6.97 -26.61 21.89
C VAL A 4 -6.69 -28.11 21.74
N ILE A 5 -7.40 -28.95 22.52
CA ILE A 5 -7.28 -30.41 22.44
C ILE A 5 -7.80 -30.95 21.09
N ARG A 6 -8.78 -30.27 20.49
CA ARG A 6 -9.37 -30.63 19.18
C ARG A 6 -8.37 -30.48 18.04
N SER A 7 -7.59 -29.40 18.03
CA SER A 7 -6.59 -29.16 16.99
C SER A 7 -5.41 -30.14 17.10
N GLU A 8 -4.94 -30.42 18.31
CA GLU A 8 -3.82 -31.34 18.53
C GLU A 8 -4.13 -32.79 18.11
N THR A 9 -5.37 -33.25 18.26
CA THR A 9 -5.75 -34.61 17.81
C THR A 9 -5.91 -34.70 16.30
N ILE A 10 -6.41 -33.63 15.65
CA ILE A 10 -6.58 -33.58 14.20
C ILE A 10 -5.22 -33.51 13.49
N GLU A 11 -4.28 -32.73 14.00
CA GLU A 11 -2.92 -32.66 13.42
C GLU A 11 -2.13 -33.95 13.62
N LYS A 12 -2.42 -34.74 14.67
CA LYS A 12 -1.78 -36.05 14.87
C LYS A 12 -2.14 -37.04 13.76
N LEU A 13 -3.35 -36.97 13.19
CA LEU A 13 -3.76 -37.82 12.08
C LEU A 13 -2.88 -37.61 10.85
N SER A 14 -2.66 -36.36 10.44
CA SER A 14 -1.82 -36.07 9.27
C SER A 14 -0.34 -36.39 9.52
N ARG A 15 0.17 -36.16 10.74
CA ARG A 15 1.55 -36.50 11.13
C ARG A 15 1.80 -38.01 11.27
N SER A 16 0.78 -38.79 11.62
CA SER A 16 0.90 -40.26 11.75
C SER A 16 1.04 -40.99 10.41
N ILE A 17 0.79 -40.31 9.30
CA ILE A 17 0.87 -40.87 7.95
C ILE A 17 2.30 -40.70 7.44
N SER A 18 2.87 -41.79 6.91
CA SER A 18 4.24 -41.81 6.39
C SER A 18 4.46 -40.76 5.31
N ALA A 19 5.52 -39.95 5.49
CA ALA A 19 5.96 -38.97 4.50
C ALA A 19 6.60 -39.59 3.26
N ASN A 20 6.94 -40.89 3.30
CA ASN A 20 7.57 -41.60 2.18
C ASN A 20 6.55 -42.05 1.11
N LEU A 21 5.26 -41.81 1.32
CA LEU A 21 4.18 -42.12 0.38
C LEU A 21 3.94 -40.95 -0.58
N THR A 22 3.46 -41.23 -1.79
CA THR A 22 2.98 -40.20 -2.72
C THR A 22 1.82 -39.41 -2.10
N GLU A 23 1.65 -38.15 -2.48
CA GLU A 23 0.59 -37.30 -1.90
C GLU A 23 -0.81 -37.88 -2.07
N SER A 24 -1.08 -38.56 -3.20
CA SER A 24 -2.30 -39.33 -3.44
C SER A 24 -2.53 -40.42 -2.38
N LYS A 25 -1.51 -41.25 -2.10
CA LYS A 25 -1.56 -42.32 -1.10
C LYS A 25 -1.68 -41.77 0.31
N ARG A 26 -1.03 -40.63 0.58
CA ARG A 26 -1.16 -39.93 1.87
C ARG A 26 -2.58 -39.43 2.07
N LEU A 27 -3.24 -38.93 1.02
CA LEU A 27 -4.64 -38.51 1.06
C LEU A 27 -5.59 -39.71 1.28
N VAL A 28 -5.36 -40.84 0.62
CA VAL A 28 -6.11 -42.09 0.88
C VAL A 28 -5.98 -42.52 2.35
N ALA A 29 -4.75 -42.58 2.86
CA ALA A 29 -4.49 -42.92 4.25
C ALA A 29 -5.14 -41.92 5.22
N LEU A 30 -5.18 -40.63 4.86
CA LEU A 30 -5.81 -39.58 5.67
C LEU A 30 -7.33 -39.73 5.70
N LEU A 31 -7.98 -40.05 4.57
CA LEU A 31 -9.41 -40.30 4.50
C LEU A 31 -9.80 -41.48 5.40
N LEU A 32 -9.07 -42.59 5.30
CA LEU A 32 -9.30 -43.78 6.13
C LEU A 32 -9.09 -43.50 7.61
N SER A 33 -7.99 -42.85 7.96
CA SER A 33 -7.69 -42.50 9.35
C SER A 33 -8.72 -41.52 9.92
N SER A 34 -9.20 -40.58 9.11
CA SER A 34 -10.25 -39.62 9.50
C SER A 34 -11.59 -40.30 9.73
N PHE A 35 -11.93 -41.29 8.90
CA PHE A 35 -13.13 -42.10 9.09
C PHE A 35 -13.05 -42.89 10.41
N GLN A 36 -11.95 -43.61 10.64
CA GLN A 36 -11.74 -44.36 11.89
C GLN A 36 -11.76 -43.47 13.12
N PHE A 37 -11.13 -42.28 13.04
CA PHE A 37 -11.18 -41.30 14.11
C PHE A 37 -12.61 -40.81 14.38
N SER A 38 -13.40 -40.59 13.33
CA SER A 38 -14.80 -40.18 13.46
C SER A 38 -15.65 -41.27 14.11
N VAL A 39 -15.44 -42.54 13.75
CA VAL A 39 -16.09 -43.69 14.39
C VAL A 39 -15.74 -43.76 15.88
N GLN A 40 -14.45 -43.68 16.23
CA GLN A 40 -13.99 -43.69 17.63
C GLN A 40 -14.53 -42.51 18.44
N LYS A 41 -14.71 -41.35 17.80
CA LYS A 41 -15.26 -40.16 18.44
C LYS A 41 -16.77 -40.25 18.63
N LEU A 42 -17.48 -40.93 17.72
CA LEU A 42 -18.93 -41.11 17.78
C LEU A 42 -19.35 -42.20 18.77
N GLU A 43 -18.55 -43.27 18.88
CA GLU A 43 -18.83 -44.46 19.69
C GLU A 43 -19.20 -44.15 21.16
N PRO A 44 -18.51 -43.26 21.91
CA PRO A 44 -18.88 -42.94 23.29
C PRO A 44 -20.25 -42.28 23.44
N PHE A 45 -20.70 -41.50 22.44
CA PHE A 45 -21.99 -40.80 22.51
C PHE A 45 -23.20 -41.70 22.25
N LEU A 46 -22.97 -42.87 21.63
CA LEU A 46 -24.03 -43.82 21.29
C LEU A 46 -24.23 -44.89 22.36
N LYS A 47 -23.27 -45.06 23.29
CA LYS A 47 -23.34 -46.09 24.34
C LYS A 47 -24.56 -45.98 25.25
N ASP A 48 -25.09 -44.78 25.42
CA ASP A 48 -26.23 -44.49 26.31
C ASP A 48 -27.60 -44.55 25.59
N THR A 49 -27.64 -44.91 24.30
CA THR A 49 -28.89 -44.98 23.54
C THR A 49 -29.56 -46.36 23.62
N GLU A 50 -30.87 -46.37 23.88
CA GLU A 50 -31.67 -47.60 23.89
C GLU A 50 -31.66 -48.26 22.49
N GLY A 51 -31.34 -49.56 22.44
CA GLY A 51 -31.27 -50.33 21.21
C GLY A 51 -29.90 -50.32 20.50
N PHE A 52 -28.89 -49.65 21.06
CA PHE A 52 -27.53 -49.66 20.51
C PHE A 52 -26.75 -50.92 20.92
N SER A 53 -26.31 -51.71 19.94
CA SER A 53 -25.36 -52.80 20.15
C SER A 53 -23.97 -52.40 19.64
N HIS A 54 -23.01 -52.32 20.56
CA HIS A 54 -21.60 -51.99 20.30
C HIS A 54 -20.97 -52.94 19.26
N GLU A 55 -21.28 -54.24 19.35
CA GLU A 55 -20.79 -55.25 18.41
C GLU A 55 -21.31 -55.00 17.00
N SER A 56 -22.61 -54.72 16.85
CA SER A 56 -23.21 -54.42 15.55
C SER A 56 -22.66 -53.13 14.94
N PHE A 57 -22.39 -52.11 15.76
CA PHE A 57 -21.81 -50.85 15.34
C PHE A 57 -20.38 -51.05 14.84
N ARG A 58 -19.54 -51.76 15.62
CA ARG A 58 -18.17 -52.09 15.23
C ARG A 58 -18.12 -52.93 13.95
N ALA A 59 -19.00 -53.92 13.81
CA ALA A 59 -19.11 -54.72 12.59
C ALA A 59 -19.46 -53.86 11.36
N LYS A 60 -20.45 -52.96 11.49
CA LYS A 60 -20.81 -52.02 10.41
C LYS A 60 -19.69 -51.04 10.10
N ALA A 61 -19.04 -50.48 11.12
CA ALA A 61 -17.94 -49.55 10.95
C ALA A 61 -16.73 -50.22 10.26
N SER A 62 -16.41 -51.45 10.61
CA SER A 62 -15.37 -52.24 9.95
C SER A 62 -15.74 -52.57 8.50
N SER A 63 -16.99 -52.98 8.23
CA SER A 63 -17.47 -53.23 6.86
C SER A 63 -17.36 -51.98 5.98
N LEU A 64 -17.84 -50.83 6.48
CA LEU A 64 -17.76 -49.55 5.78
C LEU A 64 -16.32 -49.05 5.64
N SER A 65 -15.44 -49.34 6.60
CA SER A 65 -14.02 -48.99 6.51
C SER A 65 -13.32 -49.75 5.37
N GLU A 66 -13.63 -51.03 5.19
CA GLU A 66 -13.07 -51.82 4.07
C GLU A 66 -13.67 -51.40 2.73
N GLU A 67 -14.97 -51.08 2.68
CA GLU A 67 -15.60 -50.54 1.47
C GLU A 67 -15.01 -49.18 1.08
N LEU A 68 -14.81 -48.28 2.05
CA LEU A 68 -14.16 -47.00 1.86
C LEU A 68 -12.71 -47.18 1.38
N LYS A 69 -11.99 -48.19 1.87
CA LYS A 69 -10.64 -48.50 1.45
C LYS A 69 -10.60 -48.91 -0.02
N HIS A 70 -11.45 -49.85 -0.43
CA HIS A 70 -11.57 -50.24 -1.83
C HIS A 70 -11.97 -49.09 -2.74
N PHE A 71 -12.89 -48.23 -2.27
CA PHE A 71 -13.31 -47.05 -3.01
C PHE A 71 -12.17 -46.03 -3.16
N ALA A 72 -11.40 -45.79 -2.10
CA ALA A 72 -10.27 -44.87 -2.12
C ALA A 72 -9.11 -45.38 -3.00
N GLU A 73 -8.85 -46.68 -2.99
CA GLU A 73 -7.90 -47.33 -3.92
C GLU A 73 -8.38 -47.20 -5.38
N SER A 74 -9.68 -47.36 -5.63
CA SER A 74 -10.27 -47.13 -6.96
C SER A 74 -10.11 -45.68 -7.42
N LEU A 75 -10.38 -44.71 -6.53
CA LEU A 75 -10.18 -43.28 -6.75
C LEU A 75 -8.71 -42.89 -7.01
N GLU A 76 -7.76 -43.62 -6.40
CA GLU A 76 -6.35 -43.47 -6.71
C GLU A 76 -6.05 -43.99 -8.12
N SER A 77 -6.52 -45.19 -8.45
CA SER A 77 -6.24 -45.84 -9.74
C SER A 77 -6.89 -45.14 -10.95
N ASN A 78 -8.03 -44.49 -10.76
CA ASN A 78 -8.75 -43.77 -11.81
C ASN A 78 -8.26 -42.31 -11.99
N GLY A 79 -7.24 -41.90 -11.24
CA GLY A 79 -6.63 -40.56 -11.32
C GLY A 79 -7.46 -39.44 -10.70
N THR A 80 -8.61 -39.73 -10.07
CA THR A 80 -9.45 -38.69 -9.45
C THR A 80 -8.74 -38.01 -8.29
N LEU A 81 -7.99 -38.75 -7.47
CA LEU A 81 -7.21 -38.15 -6.37
C LEU A 81 -6.02 -37.35 -6.88
N GLN A 82 -5.49 -37.67 -8.06
CA GLN A 82 -4.39 -36.92 -8.66
C GLN A 82 -4.83 -35.50 -9.05
N LYS A 83 -6.09 -35.33 -9.46
CA LYS A 83 -6.69 -34.01 -9.74
C LYS A 83 -6.76 -33.09 -8.52
N CYS A 84 -6.67 -33.62 -7.30
CA CYS A 84 -6.60 -32.79 -6.08
C CYS A 84 -5.26 -32.06 -5.94
N PHE A 85 -4.22 -32.55 -6.61
CA PHE A 85 -2.86 -32.01 -6.58
C PHE A 85 -2.46 -31.34 -7.89
N GLU A 86 -3.17 -31.64 -8.98
CA GLU A 86 -3.00 -30.90 -10.22
C GLU A 86 -3.49 -29.47 -10.04
N ASP A 87 -2.60 -28.51 -10.26
CA ASP A 87 -3.00 -27.13 -10.48
C ASP A 87 -3.94 -27.12 -11.69
N SER A 88 -5.22 -26.84 -11.42
CA SER A 88 -6.23 -26.79 -12.48
C SER A 88 -5.70 -25.92 -13.60
N LYS A 89 -5.78 -26.36 -14.85
CA LYS A 89 -5.34 -25.58 -16.02
C LYS A 89 -5.99 -24.17 -16.12
N GLY A 90 -7.06 -23.92 -15.36
CA GLY A 90 -7.65 -22.59 -15.16
C GLY A 90 -6.82 -21.63 -14.31
N LYS A 91 -5.85 -22.13 -13.52
CA LYS A 91 -4.93 -21.31 -12.71
C LYS A 91 -3.98 -20.48 -13.56
N GLU A 92 -3.62 -20.89 -14.78
CA GLU A 92 -2.77 -20.06 -15.65
C GLU A 92 -3.49 -18.78 -16.10
N SER A 93 -4.78 -18.88 -16.42
CA SER A 93 -5.64 -17.71 -16.69
C SER A 93 -5.88 -16.87 -15.44
N ASP A 94 -6.06 -17.49 -14.28
CA ASP A 94 -6.21 -16.76 -13.01
C ASP A 94 -4.91 -16.08 -12.58
N LEU A 95 -3.74 -16.68 -12.86
CA LEU A 95 -2.43 -16.07 -12.61
C LEU A 95 -2.20 -14.87 -13.54
N SER A 96 -2.54 -14.98 -14.81
CA SER A 96 -2.49 -13.84 -15.75
C SER A 96 -3.45 -12.72 -15.36
N LEU A 97 -4.61 -13.04 -14.80
CA LEU A 97 -5.57 -12.07 -14.31
C LEU A 97 -5.08 -11.45 -13.00
N GLU A 98 -4.52 -12.24 -12.09
CA GLU A 98 -3.95 -11.79 -10.83
C GLU A 98 -2.75 -10.85 -11.05
N THR A 99 -1.87 -11.17 -12.00
CA THR A 99 -0.76 -10.28 -12.39
C THR A 99 -1.28 -8.98 -12.99
N SER A 100 -2.28 -9.04 -13.87
CA SER A 100 -2.90 -7.83 -14.44
C SER A 100 -3.58 -6.96 -13.37
N VAL A 101 -4.26 -7.58 -12.41
CA VAL A 101 -4.86 -6.88 -11.27
C VAL A 101 -3.80 -6.27 -10.36
N ALA A 102 -2.66 -6.94 -10.15
CA ALA A 102 -1.55 -6.42 -9.37
C ALA A 102 -0.92 -5.19 -10.05
N GLU A 103 -0.64 -5.26 -11.35
CA GLU A 103 -0.16 -4.13 -12.14
C GLU A 103 -1.13 -2.96 -12.12
N MET A 104 -2.44 -3.21 -12.26
CA MET A 104 -3.45 -2.17 -12.20
C MET A 104 -3.48 -1.48 -10.83
N LYS A 105 -3.34 -2.23 -9.73
CA LYS A 105 -3.23 -1.65 -8.38
C LYS A 105 -2.01 -0.76 -8.24
N GLU A 106 -0.87 -1.15 -8.81
CA GLU A 106 0.35 -0.34 -8.82
C GLU A 106 0.17 0.96 -9.64
N TYR A 107 -0.48 0.88 -10.80
CA TYR A 107 -0.79 2.08 -11.57
C TYR A 107 -1.74 3.03 -10.82
N ILE A 108 -2.75 2.49 -10.12
CA ILE A 108 -3.67 3.29 -9.31
C ILE A 108 -2.92 4.04 -8.21
N THR A 109 -1.98 3.40 -7.51
CA THR A 109 -1.21 4.08 -6.45
C THR A 109 -0.26 5.13 -7.04
N LYS A 110 0.40 4.83 -8.16
CA LYS A 110 1.26 5.77 -8.88
C LYS A 110 0.49 7.02 -9.34
N PHE A 111 -0.65 6.85 -10.01
CA PHE A 111 -1.47 7.98 -10.46
C PHE A 111 -2.09 8.75 -9.30
N SER A 112 -2.40 8.09 -8.19
CA SER A 112 -2.88 8.78 -6.99
C SER A 112 -1.81 9.70 -6.38
N LEU A 113 -0.55 9.24 -6.34
CA LEU A 113 0.58 10.05 -5.87
C LEU A 113 0.90 11.21 -6.82
N GLU A 114 0.85 10.95 -8.13
CA GLU A 114 1.04 11.98 -9.15
C GLU A 114 -0.04 13.06 -9.04
N ARG A 115 -1.31 12.67 -8.91
CA ARG A 115 -2.41 13.61 -8.68
C ARG A 115 -2.20 14.46 -7.43
N GLN A 116 -1.75 13.87 -6.33
CA GLN A 116 -1.46 14.62 -5.11
C GLN A 116 -0.32 15.64 -5.31
N SER A 117 0.73 15.26 -6.03
CA SER A 117 1.83 16.16 -6.39
C SER A 117 1.35 17.34 -7.24
N TRP A 118 0.46 17.07 -8.21
CA TRP A 118 -0.16 18.12 -9.03
C TRP A 118 -1.06 19.05 -8.22
N ASP A 119 -1.87 18.52 -7.30
CA ASP A 119 -2.71 19.32 -6.42
C ASP A 119 -1.86 20.25 -5.52
N GLN A 120 -0.74 19.75 -4.99
CA GLN A 120 0.20 20.55 -4.20
C GLN A 120 0.87 21.65 -5.03
N LEU A 121 1.31 21.32 -6.24
CA LEU A 121 1.94 22.28 -7.14
C LEU A 121 0.97 23.40 -7.52
N LEU A 122 -0.29 23.06 -7.80
CA LEU A 122 -1.33 24.03 -8.12
C LEU A 122 -1.58 24.98 -6.94
N GLN A 123 -1.75 24.44 -5.72
CA GLN A 123 -1.96 25.24 -4.52
C GLN A 123 -0.77 26.16 -4.24
N TYR A 124 0.45 25.68 -4.45
CA TYR A 124 1.67 26.47 -4.30
C TYR A 124 1.65 27.70 -5.21
N TYR A 125 1.42 27.51 -6.51
CA TYR A 125 1.39 28.62 -7.46
C TYR A 125 0.21 29.56 -7.26
N GLN A 126 -0.96 29.06 -6.85
CA GLN A 126 -2.09 29.90 -6.48
C GLN A 126 -1.74 30.82 -5.31
N LYS A 127 -1.14 30.27 -4.26
CA LYS A 127 -0.70 31.03 -3.10
C LYS A 127 0.40 32.04 -3.44
N GLU A 128 1.39 31.64 -4.24
CA GLU A 128 2.47 32.52 -4.69
C GLU A 128 1.92 33.69 -5.51
N ALA A 129 0.97 33.43 -6.43
CA ALA A 129 0.31 34.47 -7.19
C ALA A 129 -0.49 35.43 -6.30
N GLU A 130 -1.26 34.93 -5.34
CA GLU A 130 -1.98 35.76 -4.35
C GLU A 130 -1.03 36.60 -3.49
N GLU A 131 0.10 36.04 -3.06
CA GLU A 131 1.13 36.76 -2.30
C GLU A 131 1.76 37.88 -3.14
N ILE A 132 2.12 37.61 -4.40
CA ILE A 132 2.68 38.61 -5.32
C ILE A 132 1.68 39.75 -5.54
N ILE A 133 0.40 39.44 -5.80
CA ILE A 133 -0.66 40.45 -5.98
C ILE A 133 -0.83 41.29 -4.71
N SER A 134 -0.86 40.63 -3.53
CA SER A 134 -1.02 41.30 -2.24
C SER A 134 0.18 42.19 -1.89
N ARG A 135 1.41 41.71 -2.15
CA ARG A 135 2.66 42.46 -1.97
C ARG A 135 2.73 43.68 -2.88
N GLY A 136 2.40 43.52 -4.16
CA GLY A 136 2.35 44.63 -5.12
C GLY A 136 1.34 45.71 -4.74
N SER A 137 0.20 45.33 -4.11
CA SER A 137 -0.78 46.29 -3.58
C SER A 137 -0.35 46.96 -2.27
N ALA A 138 0.47 46.30 -1.45
CA ALA A 138 1.02 46.88 -0.21
C ALA A 138 2.14 47.89 -0.52
N GLU A 139 3.00 47.60 -1.50
CA GLU A 139 4.07 48.51 -1.95
C GLU A 139 3.53 49.76 -2.67
N THR A 140 2.42 49.66 -3.40
CA THR A 140 1.80 50.84 -4.04
C THR A 140 1.12 51.80 -3.06
N LYS A 141 0.93 51.41 -1.79
CA LYS A 141 0.37 52.30 -0.74
C LYS A 141 1.44 52.99 0.11
N VAL A 142 2.71 52.56 0.05
CA VAL A 142 3.78 53.10 0.91
C VAL A 142 4.62 54.19 0.23
N THR A 143 4.47 54.42 -1.07
CA THR A 143 5.36 55.35 -1.79
C THR A 143 4.59 56.49 -2.44
N GLU A 144 4.06 57.40 -1.60
CA GLU A 144 4.18 58.82 -1.93
C GLU A 144 5.69 59.12 -1.92
N VAL A 145 6.19 59.50 -3.08
CA VAL A 145 7.60 59.42 -3.49
C VAL A 145 8.52 60.26 -2.59
N GLU A 146 9.07 59.65 -1.54
CA GLU A 146 10.33 60.06 -0.92
C GLU A 146 11.41 59.11 -1.43
N VAL A 147 12.12 59.52 -2.49
CA VAL A 147 13.22 58.74 -3.07
C VAL A 147 14.40 58.80 -2.11
N GLU A 148 14.51 57.80 -1.24
CA GLU A 148 15.72 57.62 -0.44
C GLU A 148 16.94 57.35 -1.34
N PRO A 149 18.14 57.87 -0.99
CA PRO A 149 19.36 57.79 -1.80
C PRO A 149 19.89 56.36 -2.03
N ALA A 150 19.34 55.35 -1.36
CA ALA A 150 19.84 53.99 -1.37
C ALA A 150 19.55 53.22 -2.68
N THR A 151 18.75 53.78 -3.60
CA THR A 151 18.31 53.11 -4.83
C THR A 151 19.41 52.90 -5.88
N TYR A 152 20.62 53.45 -5.69
CA TYR A 152 21.68 53.39 -6.70
C TYR A 152 22.68 52.24 -6.55
N LEU A 153 22.62 51.45 -5.47
CA LEU A 153 23.66 50.46 -5.11
C LEU A 153 23.79 49.25 -6.05
N GLY A 154 22.88 49.06 -7.01
CA GLY A 154 22.95 47.99 -8.01
C GLY A 154 22.84 48.45 -9.46
N SER A 155 22.84 49.76 -9.70
CA SER A 155 22.70 50.30 -11.07
C SER A 155 24.00 50.11 -11.85
N SER A 156 23.87 49.67 -13.10
CA SER A 156 24.98 49.67 -14.08
C SER A 156 25.55 51.07 -14.34
N GLN A 157 24.85 52.13 -13.92
CA GLN A 157 25.29 53.53 -14.01
C GLN A 157 25.57 54.16 -12.63
N SER A 158 25.74 53.35 -11.60
CA SER A 158 25.97 53.82 -10.22
C SER A 158 27.12 54.83 -10.13
N GLU A 159 28.20 54.66 -10.88
CA GLU A 159 29.31 55.61 -10.94
C GLU A 159 28.88 57.01 -11.41
N VAL A 160 28.05 57.09 -12.46
CA VAL A 160 27.52 58.36 -12.97
C VAL A 160 26.57 59.00 -11.96
N LEU A 161 25.71 58.18 -11.35
CA LEU A 161 24.67 58.64 -10.42
C LEU A 161 25.27 59.13 -9.09
N ASN A 162 26.35 58.51 -8.63
CA ASN A 162 27.10 58.93 -7.45
C ASN A 162 27.99 60.16 -7.70
N THR A 163 28.26 60.50 -8.96
CA THR A 163 29.08 61.67 -9.34
C THR A 163 28.22 62.93 -9.57
N LYS A 164 26.99 62.97 -9.06
CA LYS A 164 26.10 64.13 -9.24
C LYS A 164 26.68 65.37 -8.53
N PRO A 165 26.99 66.46 -9.27
CA PRO A 165 27.51 67.68 -8.65
C PRO A 165 26.41 68.43 -7.88
N ASP A 166 26.82 69.16 -6.86
CA ASP A 166 25.92 69.98 -6.04
C ASP A 166 25.60 71.31 -6.75
N TYR A 167 24.54 71.28 -7.57
CA TYR A 167 24.05 72.46 -8.29
C TYR A 167 23.56 73.58 -7.37
N GLN A 168 23.09 73.26 -6.16
CA GLN A 168 22.63 74.27 -5.21
C GLN A 168 23.80 75.09 -4.69
N LYS A 169 24.91 74.44 -4.36
CA LYS A 169 26.15 75.12 -4.00
C LYS A 169 26.72 75.95 -5.16
N ILE A 170 26.57 75.49 -6.40
CA ILE A 170 26.96 76.27 -7.59
C ILE A 170 26.14 77.57 -7.68
N LEU A 171 24.82 77.50 -7.54
CA LEU A 171 23.96 78.70 -7.55
C LEU A 171 24.29 79.67 -6.40
N GLN A 172 24.52 79.15 -5.20
CA GLN A 172 24.96 79.97 -4.06
C GLN A 172 26.29 80.66 -4.32
N ASN A 173 27.23 80.00 -4.98
CA ASN A 173 28.50 80.60 -5.35
C ASN A 173 28.33 81.68 -6.42
N GLN A 174 27.43 81.50 -7.39
CA GLN A 174 27.13 82.53 -8.40
C GLN A 174 26.53 83.78 -7.76
N ASN A 175 25.58 83.63 -6.84
CA ASN A 175 25.03 84.77 -6.09
C ASN A 175 26.13 85.54 -5.34
N LYS A 176 27.06 84.83 -4.68
CA LYS A 176 28.20 85.47 -4.02
C LYS A 176 29.10 86.23 -5.00
N VAL A 177 29.30 85.71 -6.21
CA VAL A 177 30.09 86.40 -7.25
C VAL A 177 29.40 87.70 -7.69
N PHE A 178 28.07 87.71 -7.79
CA PHE A 178 27.33 88.94 -8.02
C PHE A 178 27.52 89.95 -6.89
N ASP A 179 27.48 89.51 -5.63
CA ASP A 179 27.73 90.37 -4.47
C ASP A 179 29.15 90.99 -4.50
N TYR A 180 30.16 90.23 -4.96
CA TYR A 180 31.54 90.74 -5.12
C TYR A 180 31.71 91.67 -6.33
N MET A 181 30.95 91.48 -7.41
CA MET A 181 30.97 92.37 -8.59
C MET A 181 30.23 93.68 -8.35
N GLU A 182 29.22 93.70 -7.49
CA GLU A 182 28.51 94.93 -7.11
C GLU A 182 29.37 95.86 -6.23
N LEU A 183 30.41 95.30 -5.60
CA LEU A 183 31.33 96.03 -4.70
C LEU A 183 32.58 96.61 -5.41
N VAL A 184 32.78 96.39 -6.72
CA VAL A 184 33.90 96.87 -7.55
C VAL A 184 33.42 97.95 -8.52
#